data_AF-A0A9E3NRT8-F1
#
_entry.id   AF-A0A9E3NRT8-F1
#
_cell.length_a   1.000
_cell.length_b   1.000
_cell.length_c   1.000
_cell.angle_alpha   90.00
_cell.angle_beta   90.00
_cell.angle_gamma   90.00
#
_symmetry.space_group_name_H-M   'P 1'
#
loop_
_entity.id
_entity.type
_entity.pdbx_description
1 polymer ?
#
loop_
_entity_poly.entity_id
_entity_poly.type
_entity_poly.pdbx_seq_one_letter_code
_entity_poly.pdbx_strand_id
1 'polypeptide(L)'
;MADEGYDFGDARFDLNDPADRELLRFILSQALYGEATGVYCGKSLYAAGSLEAARFYLRQAKQELAHLQLFADIFRSLDMTPMPAHWVVKLLSSHNNYYPLKVLMEHAIGEGMVLDIFKEVLLQTLPDEDPRVPLIKKKLRVVCREEEEHVAWGEKETKRLLAEKPWLSTPYYGLVELQMSVLPMLVRAFEKRADNHPVLVHLPGFLEHVRSRVYRQGKSLGIVPPERPGAVKRAWAMGYGLALFVRSQFARSTSKLEKIYIAELGLDGSPGSPPAGPPAVDDPSHAVN
;
A
#
# COMPACT_ATOMS: atom_id res chain seq x y z
N MET A 1 22.75 -5.66 0.68
CA MET A 1 22.57 -6.62 -0.44
C MET A 1 21.32 -6.17 -1.15
N ALA A 2 21.40 -5.87 -2.45
CA ALA A 2 20.20 -5.60 -3.23
C ALA A 2 19.28 -6.81 -3.08
N ASP A 3 18.04 -6.57 -2.69
CA ASP A 3 17.07 -7.64 -2.67
C ASP A 3 16.76 -7.96 -4.13
N GLU A 4 17.10 -9.16 -4.59
CA GLU A 4 16.73 -9.60 -5.93
C GLU A 4 15.20 -9.66 -5.97
N GLY A 5 14.57 -8.78 -6.76
CA GLY A 5 13.12 -8.74 -6.89
C GLY A 5 12.56 -10.05 -7.45
N TYR A 6 11.27 -10.32 -7.24
CA TYR A 6 10.64 -11.49 -7.83
C TYR A 6 10.54 -11.35 -9.35
N ASP A 7 10.91 -12.41 -10.08
CA ASP A 7 10.85 -12.46 -11.53
C ASP A 7 9.57 -13.18 -12.00
N PHE A 8 8.69 -12.45 -12.68
CA PHE A 8 7.52 -13.02 -13.37
C PHE A 8 7.89 -13.57 -14.76
N GLY A 9 9.17 -13.50 -15.17
CA GLY A 9 9.63 -13.83 -16.50
C GLY A 9 8.92 -12.99 -17.56
N ASP A 10 8.52 -13.64 -18.65
CA ASP A 10 7.76 -13.02 -19.72
C ASP A 10 6.23 -13.13 -19.54
N ALA A 11 5.75 -13.49 -18.34
CA ALA A 11 4.31 -13.52 -18.06
C ALA A 11 3.71 -12.11 -18.18
N ARG A 12 2.63 -11.98 -18.96
CA ARG A 12 1.90 -10.73 -19.15
C ARG A 12 0.40 -10.95 -18.97
N PHE A 13 -0.28 -9.88 -18.57
CA PHE A 13 -1.73 -9.79 -18.71
C PHE A 13 -2.10 -9.48 -20.17
N ASP A 14 -3.22 -10.01 -20.64
CA ASP A 14 -3.82 -9.64 -21.92
C ASP A 14 -4.92 -8.59 -21.71
N LEU A 15 -4.67 -7.35 -22.17
CA LEU A 15 -5.65 -6.26 -22.05
C LEU A 15 -6.88 -6.40 -22.94
N ASN A 16 -6.91 -7.41 -23.84
CA ASN A 16 -8.06 -7.78 -24.65
C ASN A 16 -8.88 -8.92 -24.02
N ASP A 17 -8.33 -9.66 -23.07
CA ASP A 17 -9.07 -10.69 -22.33
C ASP A 17 -9.91 -10.02 -21.20
N PRO A 18 -11.24 -10.16 -21.22
CA PRO A 18 -12.09 -9.66 -20.14
C PRO A 18 -11.71 -10.16 -18.75
N ALA A 19 -11.18 -11.38 -18.61
CA ALA A 19 -10.78 -11.94 -17.33
C ALA A 19 -9.55 -11.21 -16.74
N ASP A 20 -8.52 -10.99 -17.56
CA ASP A 20 -7.32 -10.25 -17.19
C ASP A 20 -7.63 -8.78 -16.91
N ARG A 21 -8.50 -8.16 -17.72
CA ARG A 21 -9.01 -6.81 -17.47
C ARG A 21 -9.70 -6.71 -16.11
N GLU A 22 -10.50 -7.70 -15.73
CA GLU A 22 -11.17 -7.72 -14.42
C GLU A 22 -10.18 -7.90 -13.26
N LEU A 23 -9.15 -8.74 -13.42
CA LEU A 23 -8.08 -8.90 -12.43
C LEU A 23 -7.28 -7.61 -12.24
N LEU A 24 -6.86 -6.97 -13.33
CA LEU A 24 -6.17 -5.69 -13.29
C LEU A 24 -7.04 -4.59 -12.68
N ARG A 25 -8.31 -4.53 -13.07
CA ARG A 25 -9.29 -3.62 -12.49
C ARG A 25 -9.39 -3.82 -10.98
N PHE A 26 -9.44 -5.07 -10.52
CA PHE A 26 -9.46 -5.37 -9.09
C PHE A 26 -8.20 -4.85 -8.38
N ILE A 27 -7.01 -5.15 -8.88
CA ILE A 27 -5.72 -4.72 -8.30
C ILE A 27 -5.63 -3.19 -8.23
N LEU A 28 -5.88 -2.50 -9.36
CA LEU A 28 -5.84 -1.05 -9.45
C LEU A 28 -6.90 -0.39 -8.55
N SER A 29 -8.05 -1.03 -8.35
CA SER A 29 -9.09 -0.50 -7.46
C SER A 29 -8.68 -0.57 -6.00
N GLN A 30 -7.94 -1.62 -5.61
CA GLN A 30 -7.42 -1.74 -4.25
C GLN A 30 -6.33 -0.69 -4.01
N ALA A 31 -5.45 -0.48 -4.98
CA ALA A 31 -4.42 0.56 -4.95
C ALA A 31 -5.05 1.96 -4.82
N LEU A 32 -5.99 2.31 -5.71
CA LEU A 32 -6.68 3.60 -5.68
C LEU A 32 -7.39 3.86 -4.35
N TYR A 33 -8.04 2.84 -3.76
CA TYR A 33 -8.62 2.98 -2.42
C TYR A 33 -7.54 3.20 -1.36
N GLY A 34 -6.41 2.49 -1.46
CA GLY A 34 -5.22 2.70 -0.64
C GLY A 34 -4.79 4.16 -0.64
N GLU A 35 -4.55 4.76 -1.81
CA GLU A 35 -4.20 6.18 -1.95
C GLU A 35 -5.28 7.10 -1.32
N ALA A 36 -6.57 6.80 -1.55
CA ALA A 36 -7.67 7.58 -0.98
C ALA A 36 -7.66 7.59 0.55
N THR A 37 -7.28 6.47 1.16
CA THR A 37 -7.09 6.37 2.60
C THR A 37 -5.75 6.94 3.05
N GLY A 38 -4.71 6.85 2.22
CA GLY A 38 -3.36 7.35 2.48
C GLY A 38 -3.30 8.86 2.64
N VAL A 39 -4.15 9.62 1.95
CA VAL A 39 -4.32 11.08 2.16
C VAL A 39 -4.58 11.44 3.64
N TYR A 40 -5.20 10.54 4.42
CA TYR A 40 -5.45 10.78 5.85
C TYR A 40 -4.18 10.79 6.70
N CYS A 41 -3.03 10.39 6.15
CA CYS A 41 -1.75 10.56 6.81
C CYS A 41 -1.52 12.01 7.27
N GLY A 42 -2.10 13.00 6.58
CA GLY A 42 -2.08 14.41 6.96
C GLY A 42 -2.66 14.70 8.35
N LYS A 43 -3.61 13.90 8.87
CA LYS A 43 -4.08 14.03 10.26
C LYS A 43 -2.97 13.80 11.28
N SER A 44 -1.98 12.96 10.94
CA SER A 44 -0.84 12.70 11.82
C SER A 44 0.14 13.84 11.93
N LEU A 45 -0.04 14.93 11.17
CA LEU A 45 0.70 16.18 11.39
C LEU A 45 0.57 16.66 12.85
N TYR A 46 -0.61 16.53 13.44
CA TYR A 46 -0.87 16.92 14.84
C TYR A 46 -0.26 15.95 15.87
N ALA A 47 0.06 14.72 15.45
CA ALA A 47 0.67 13.70 16.30
C ALA A 47 2.17 13.53 16.02
N ALA A 48 2.75 14.35 15.15
CA ALA A 48 4.14 14.26 14.76
C ALA A 48 5.06 14.51 15.97
N GLY A 49 5.92 13.54 16.30
CA GLY A 49 6.85 13.64 17.42
C GLY A 49 8.06 14.54 17.17
N SER A 50 8.22 15.04 15.94
CA SER A 50 9.33 15.92 15.56
C SER A 50 8.97 16.79 14.36
N LEU A 51 9.73 17.86 14.13
CA LEU A 51 9.60 18.70 12.95
C LEU A 51 9.90 17.91 11.65
N GLU A 52 10.81 16.93 11.71
CA GLU A 52 11.07 16.04 10.58
C GLU A 52 9.83 15.21 10.23
N ALA A 53 9.21 14.57 11.23
CA ALA A 53 7.97 13.80 11.05
C ALA A 53 6.82 14.67 10.53
N ALA A 54 6.71 15.91 11.02
CA ALA A 54 5.71 16.86 10.55
C ALA A 54 5.91 17.22 9.07
N ARG A 55 7.16 17.52 8.66
CA ARG A 55 7.49 17.78 7.25
C ARG A 55 7.25 16.56 6.38
N PHE A 56 7.53 15.35 6.88
CA PHE A 56 7.27 14.11 6.17
C PHE A 56 5.78 13.94 5.89
N TYR A 57 4.91 13.99 6.92
CA TYR A 57 3.47 13.83 6.72
C TYR A 57 2.84 14.89 5.82
N LEU A 58 3.34 16.13 5.85
CA LEU A 58 2.88 17.16 4.92
C LEU A 58 3.25 16.83 3.47
N ARG A 59 4.45 16.29 3.23
CA ARG A 59 4.87 15.86 1.89
C ARG A 59 4.07 14.65 1.44
N GLN A 60 4.01 13.60 2.26
CA GLN A 60 3.27 12.38 1.94
C GLN A 60 1.81 12.70 1.62
N ALA A 61 1.12 13.50 2.43
CA ALA A 61 -0.28 13.84 2.14
C ALA A 61 -0.48 14.52 0.76
N LYS A 62 0.52 15.28 0.28
CA LYS A 62 0.50 15.84 -1.08
C LYS A 62 0.78 14.78 -2.15
N GLN A 63 1.69 13.86 -1.88
CA GLN A 63 2.03 12.74 -2.77
C GLN A 63 0.83 11.82 -2.95
N GLU A 64 0.18 11.40 -1.86
CA GLU A 64 -1.05 10.59 -1.85
C GLU A 64 -2.20 11.25 -2.65
N LEU A 65 -2.36 12.57 -2.51
CA LEU A 65 -3.33 13.33 -3.32
C LEU A 65 -2.97 13.32 -4.82
N ALA A 66 -1.68 13.41 -5.15
CA ALA A 66 -1.22 13.30 -6.53
C ALA A 66 -1.38 11.88 -7.07
N HIS A 67 -1.13 10.85 -6.25
CA HIS A 67 -1.31 9.44 -6.60
C HIS A 67 -2.77 9.14 -6.95
N LEU A 68 -3.74 9.67 -6.20
CA LEU A 68 -5.16 9.57 -6.55
C LEU A 68 -5.44 10.00 -8.00
N GLN A 69 -4.89 11.15 -8.41
CA GLN A 69 -5.05 11.62 -9.77
C GLN A 69 -4.30 10.73 -10.78
N LEU A 70 -3.11 10.24 -10.44
CA LEU A 70 -2.36 9.32 -11.29
C LEU A 70 -3.13 8.02 -11.54
N PHE A 71 -3.72 7.42 -10.50
CA PHE A 71 -4.55 6.23 -10.64
C PHE A 71 -5.85 6.51 -11.40
N ALA A 72 -6.48 7.67 -11.20
CA ALA A 72 -7.63 8.08 -12.00
C ALA A 72 -7.30 8.13 -13.50
N ASP A 73 -6.14 8.69 -13.85
CA ASP A 73 -5.67 8.72 -15.24
C ASP A 73 -5.37 7.32 -15.79
N ILE A 74 -4.86 6.40 -14.96
CA ILE A 74 -4.66 4.99 -15.35
C ILE A 74 -6.00 4.33 -15.67
N PHE A 75 -7.01 4.50 -14.81
CA PHE A 75 -8.36 4.00 -15.05
C PHE A 75 -8.97 4.52 -16.36
N ARG A 76 -8.85 5.84 -16.61
CA ARG A 76 -9.29 6.46 -17.87
C ARG A 76 -8.54 5.91 -19.08
N SER A 77 -7.23 5.73 -18.97
CA SER A 77 -6.40 5.19 -20.06
C SER A 77 -6.82 3.77 -20.41
N LEU A 78 -7.08 2.93 -19.42
CA LEU A 78 -7.47 1.53 -19.61
C LEU A 78 -8.96 1.35 -19.97
N ASP A 79 -9.73 2.44 -19.97
CA ASP A 79 -11.19 2.42 -20.11
C ASP A 79 -11.85 1.47 -19.10
N MET A 80 -11.58 1.73 -17.82
CA MET A 80 -12.05 0.93 -16.69
C MET A 80 -12.71 1.81 -15.63
N THR A 81 -13.76 1.28 -15.01
CA THR A 81 -14.41 1.86 -13.83
C THR A 81 -13.91 1.16 -12.55
N PRO A 82 -13.48 1.89 -11.51
CA PRO A 82 -13.04 1.30 -10.25
C PRO A 82 -14.11 0.42 -9.59
N MET A 83 -13.65 -0.61 -8.90
CA MET A 83 -14.48 -1.49 -8.06
C MET A 83 -14.44 -1.03 -6.60
N PRO A 84 -15.47 -1.37 -5.80
CA PRO A 84 -15.40 -1.20 -4.35
C PRO A 84 -14.20 -1.94 -3.77
N ALA A 85 -13.54 -1.33 -2.79
CA ALA A 85 -12.44 -1.99 -2.08
C ALA A 85 -12.92 -3.25 -1.34
N HIS A 86 -12.11 -4.29 -1.42
CA HIS A 86 -12.33 -5.54 -0.72
C HIS A 86 -12.27 -5.32 0.80
N TRP A 87 -13.10 -6.02 1.57
CA TRP A 87 -13.22 -5.78 3.02
C TRP A 87 -11.90 -5.99 3.78
N VAL A 88 -11.04 -6.91 3.33
CA VAL A 88 -9.70 -7.12 3.88
C VAL A 88 -8.84 -5.87 3.68
N VAL A 89 -8.88 -5.29 2.47
CA VAL A 89 -8.15 -4.05 2.16
C VAL A 89 -8.69 -2.92 3.03
N LYS A 90 -10.01 -2.77 3.17
CA LYS A 90 -10.60 -1.78 4.09
C LYS A 90 -10.12 -1.94 5.52
N LEU A 91 -9.98 -3.19 6.01
CA LEU A 91 -9.50 -3.46 7.35
C LEU A 91 -8.01 -3.10 7.53
N LEU A 92 -7.18 -3.41 6.53
CA LEU A 92 -5.73 -3.18 6.55
C LEU A 92 -5.36 -1.72 6.29
N SER A 93 -6.09 -1.03 5.42
CA SER A 93 -5.94 0.39 5.09
C SER A 93 -6.71 1.32 6.05
N SER A 94 -7.32 0.76 7.10
CA SER A 94 -7.99 1.55 8.14
C SER A 94 -6.99 2.42 8.89
N HIS A 95 -7.11 3.74 8.75
CA HIS A 95 -6.15 4.67 9.32
C HIS A 95 -6.03 4.56 10.84
N ASN A 96 -4.79 4.38 11.30
CA ASN A 96 -4.47 4.20 12.71
C ASN A 96 -3.86 5.47 13.31
N ASN A 97 -4.56 6.12 14.25
CA ASN A 97 -4.00 7.27 14.95
C ASN A 97 -3.01 6.88 16.07
N TYR A 98 -2.88 5.59 16.38
CA TYR A 98 -1.84 5.13 17.30
C TYR A 98 -0.49 5.09 16.57
N TYR A 99 0.28 6.16 16.74
CA TYR A 99 1.53 6.43 16.03
C TYR A 99 2.49 5.24 15.91
N PRO A 100 2.75 4.43 16.96
CA PRO A 100 3.64 3.28 16.82
C PRO A 100 3.15 2.22 15.83
N LEU A 101 1.85 1.96 15.76
CA LEU A 101 1.33 1.01 14.78
C LEU A 101 1.31 1.58 13.39
N LYS A 102 0.99 2.87 13.26
CA LYS A 102 1.02 3.56 11.98
C LYS A 102 2.39 3.45 11.32
N VAL A 103 3.45 3.83 12.06
CA VAL A 103 4.83 3.82 11.55
C VAL A 103 5.25 2.43 11.07
N LEU A 104 4.93 1.37 11.82
CA LEU A 104 5.29 0.01 11.41
C LEU A 104 4.37 -0.53 10.30
N MET A 105 3.07 -0.57 10.56
CA MET A 105 2.11 -1.34 9.77
C MET A 105 1.66 -0.62 8.51
N GLU A 106 1.56 0.72 8.54
CA GLU A 106 1.25 1.51 7.35
C GLU A 106 2.54 1.75 6.58
N HIS A 107 3.53 2.40 7.19
CA HIS A 107 4.72 2.84 6.44
C HIS A 107 5.78 1.76 6.19
N ALA A 108 6.41 1.24 7.25
CA ALA A 108 7.54 0.33 7.04
C ALA A 108 7.15 -0.96 6.31
N ILE A 109 6.03 -1.58 6.71
CA ILE A 109 5.63 -2.92 6.27
C ILE A 109 4.52 -2.86 5.21
N GLY A 110 3.51 -2.02 5.40
CA GLY A 110 2.33 -1.92 4.54
C GLY A 110 2.65 -1.38 3.15
N GLU A 111 3.20 -0.16 3.07
CA GLU A 111 3.66 0.46 1.82
C GLU A 111 4.72 -0.42 1.14
N GLY A 112 5.59 -1.08 1.90
CA GLY A 112 6.56 -2.05 1.36
C GLY A 112 5.90 -3.20 0.61
N MET A 113 4.80 -3.75 1.12
CA MET A 113 4.02 -4.79 0.42
C MET A 113 3.27 -4.24 -0.80
N VAL A 114 2.77 -3.01 -0.74
CA VAL A 114 2.14 -2.35 -1.90
C VAL A 114 3.17 -2.09 -3.00
N LEU A 115 4.38 -1.69 -2.61
CA LEU A 115 5.51 -1.47 -3.50
C LEU A 115 5.92 -2.75 -4.23
N ASP A 116 5.89 -3.90 -3.54
CA ASP A 116 6.10 -5.22 -4.17
C ASP A 116 5.07 -5.45 -5.31
N ILE A 117 3.80 -5.10 -5.09
CA ILE A 117 2.76 -5.19 -6.13
C ILE A 117 3.05 -4.25 -7.31
N PHE A 118 3.41 -2.99 -7.06
CA PHE A 118 3.65 -2.04 -8.14
C PHE A 118 4.90 -2.39 -8.95
N LYS A 119 6.02 -2.65 -8.27
CA LYS A 119 7.31 -2.93 -8.91
C LYS A 119 7.38 -4.30 -9.53
N GLU A 120 6.94 -5.33 -8.81
CA GLU A 120 7.17 -6.70 -9.23
C GLU A 120 6.00 -7.23 -10.04
N VAL A 121 4.75 -6.90 -9.68
CA VAL A 121 3.60 -7.33 -10.47
C VAL A 121 3.35 -6.36 -11.63
N LEU A 122 2.91 -5.13 -11.37
CA LEU A 122 2.37 -4.26 -12.42
C LEU A 122 3.42 -3.82 -13.45
N LEU A 123 4.62 -3.42 -13.01
CA LEU A 123 5.65 -2.97 -13.95
C LEU A 123 6.20 -4.11 -14.83
N GLN A 124 6.20 -5.36 -14.36
CA GLN A 124 6.67 -6.51 -15.14
C GLN A 124 5.56 -7.07 -16.04
N THR A 125 4.34 -7.19 -15.52
CA THR A 125 3.29 -7.99 -16.17
C THR A 125 2.32 -7.20 -17.05
N LEU A 126 2.34 -5.86 -17.03
CA LEU A 126 1.58 -5.07 -18.00
C LEU A 126 2.22 -5.21 -19.41
N PRO A 127 1.43 -5.44 -20.47
CA PRO A 127 1.92 -5.71 -21.83
C PRO A 127 2.48 -4.45 -22.50
N ASP A 128 3.77 -4.43 -22.80
CA ASP A 128 4.44 -3.25 -23.37
C ASP A 128 4.03 -2.94 -24.82
N GLU A 129 3.44 -3.92 -25.51
CA GLU A 129 2.88 -3.81 -26.85
C GLU A 129 1.59 -2.99 -26.92
N ASP A 130 0.87 -2.82 -25.79
CA ASP A 130 -0.30 -1.94 -25.75
C ASP A 130 0.17 -0.47 -25.70
N PRO A 131 -0.28 0.40 -26.62
CA PRO A 131 0.22 1.78 -26.73
C PRO A 131 -0.04 2.64 -25.49
N ARG A 132 -0.96 2.23 -24.60
CA ARG A 132 -1.29 2.94 -23.37
C ARG A 132 -0.34 2.59 -22.22
N VAL A 133 0.23 1.39 -22.23
CA VAL A 133 1.01 0.83 -21.12
C VAL A 133 2.31 1.59 -20.83
N PRO A 134 3.09 2.09 -21.80
CA PRO A 134 4.30 2.87 -21.51
C PRO A 134 4.05 4.08 -20.61
N LEU A 135 2.93 4.80 -20.83
CA LEU A 135 2.55 5.93 -20.00
C LEU A 135 2.08 5.49 -18.61
N ILE A 136 1.33 4.39 -18.51
CA ILE A 136 0.91 3.79 -17.23
C ILE A 136 2.13 3.39 -16.41
N LYS A 137 3.09 2.65 -16.99
CA LYS A 137 4.34 2.27 -16.32
C LYS A 137 5.15 3.49 -15.88
N LYS A 138 5.17 4.58 -16.68
CA LYS A 138 5.80 5.84 -16.27
C LYS A 138 5.14 6.43 -15.00
N LYS A 139 3.81 6.45 -14.93
CA LYS A 139 3.07 6.91 -13.74
C LYS A 139 3.36 6.01 -12.52
N LEU A 140 3.31 4.70 -12.69
CA LEU A 140 3.61 3.72 -11.64
C LEU A 140 5.05 3.87 -11.10
N ARG A 141 6.04 4.18 -11.95
CA ARG A 141 7.42 4.43 -11.50
C ARG A 141 7.54 5.69 -10.62
N VAL A 142 6.72 6.71 -10.86
CA VAL A 142 6.67 7.89 -9.99
C VAL A 142 6.17 7.48 -8.61
N VAL A 143 5.02 6.79 -8.56
CA VAL A 143 4.45 6.25 -7.32
C VAL A 143 5.48 5.38 -6.58
N CYS A 144 6.12 4.43 -7.28
CA CYS A 144 7.12 3.54 -6.68
C CYS A 144 8.28 4.29 -6.01
N ARG A 145 8.80 5.34 -6.64
CA ARG A 145 9.89 6.14 -6.07
C ARG A 145 9.44 6.87 -4.80
N GLU A 146 8.21 7.36 -4.77
CA GLU A 146 7.67 8.09 -3.63
C GLU A 146 7.36 7.12 -2.47
N GLU A 147 6.80 5.94 -2.76
CA GLU A 147 6.60 4.89 -1.76
C GLU A 147 7.92 4.34 -1.17
N GLU A 148 9.01 4.30 -1.94
CA GLU A 148 10.34 3.98 -1.40
C GLU A 148 10.76 4.96 -0.29
N GLU A 149 10.47 6.26 -0.47
CA GLU A 149 10.76 7.29 0.54
C GLU A 149 9.88 7.11 1.78
N HIS A 150 8.61 6.74 1.60
CA HIS A 150 7.69 6.50 2.70
C HIS A 150 8.11 5.28 3.54
N VAL A 151 8.45 4.17 2.88
CA VAL A 151 8.98 2.96 3.52
C VAL A 151 10.27 3.28 4.28
N ALA A 152 11.23 3.97 3.65
CA ALA A 152 12.50 4.31 4.29
C ALA A 152 12.31 5.16 5.55
N TRP A 153 11.37 6.11 5.51
CA TRP A 153 10.99 6.89 6.69
C TRP A 153 10.33 6.02 7.77
N GLY A 154 9.39 5.15 7.39
CA GLY A 154 8.73 4.21 8.29
C GLY A 154 9.72 3.29 9.00
N GLU A 155 10.72 2.77 8.28
CA GLU A 155 11.78 1.95 8.85
C GLU A 155 12.63 2.72 9.87
N LYS A 156 13.03 3.96 9.52
CA LYS A 156 13.80 4.84 10.41
C LYS A 156 13.04 5.10 11.70
N GLU A 157 11.77 5.50 11.61
CA GLU A 157 10.96 5.81 12.79
C GLU A 157 10.62 4.55 13.59
N THR A 158 10.45 3.40 12.94
CA THR A 158 10.28 2.11 13.63
C THR A 158 11.49 1.80 14.50
N LYS A 159 12.71 1.95 13.96
CA LYS A 159 13.96 1.74 14.73
C LYS A 159 14.06 2.72 15.91
N ARG A 160 13.73 4.00 15.70
CA ARG A 160 13.69 5.00 16.77
C ARG A 160 12.72 4.61 17.88
N LEU A 161 11.49 4.21 17.53
CA LEU A 161 10.47 3.79 18.48
C LEU A 161 10.88 2.53 19.26
N LEU A 162 11.54 1.57 18.62
CA LEU A 162 12.05 0.38 19.30
C LEU A 162 13.17 0.71 20.28
N ALA A 163 14.03 1.69 19.97
CA ALA A 163 15.05 2.17 20.89
C ALA A 163 14.43 2.88 22.11
N GLU A 164 13.40 3.69 21.90
CA GLU A 164 12.70 4.42 22.98
C GLU A 164 11.78 3.52 23.81
N LYS A 165 11.15 2.54 23.17
CA LYS A 165 10.14 1.66 23.76
C LYS A 165 10.43 0.20 23.39
N PRO A 166 11.45 -0.43 24.01
CA PRO A 166 11.86 -1.79 23.66
C PRO A 166 10.74 -2.84 23.80
N TRP A 167 9.74 -2.59 24.64
CA TRP A 167 8.58 -3.47 24.80
C TRP A 167 7.74 -3.64 23.53
N LEU A 168 7.85 -2.72 22.55
CA LEU A 168 7.14 -2.80 21.27
C LEU A 168 7.63 -3.95 20.39
N SER A 169 8.82 -4.50 20.62
CA SER A 169 9.38 -5.59 19.80
C SER A 169 8.46 -6.82 19.77
N THR A 170 7.94 -7.24 20.92
CA THR A 170 7.03 -8.40 21.04
C THR A 170 5.72 -8.23 20.27
N PRO A 171 4.90 -7.17 20.48
CA PRO A 171 3.67 -6.99 19.73
C PRO A 171 3.93 -6.71 18.24
N TYR A 172 5.01 -6.02 17.87
CA TYR A 172 5.39 -5.82 16.47
C TYR A 172 5.71 -7.15 15.78
N TYR A 173 6.50 -8.01 16.42
CA TYR A 173 6.78 -9.35 15.93
C TYR A 173 5.49 -10.16 15.78
N GLY A 174 4.60 -10.07 16.78
CA GLY A 174 3.29 -10.67 16.75
C GLY A 174 2.43 -10.24 15.56
N LEU A 175 2.45 -8.96 15.22
CA LEU A 175 1.69 -8.42 14.07
C LEU A 175 2.25 -8.90 12.74
N VAL A 176 3.58 -8.91 12.59
CA VAL A 176 4.23 -9.46 11.40
C VAL A 176 3.88 -10.93 11.24
N GLU A 177 4.00 -11.73 12.31
CA GLU A 177 3.61 -13.16 12.27
C GLU A 177 2.12 -13.35 11.95
N LEU A 178 1.25 -12.54 12.54
CA LEU A 178 -0.19 -12.59 12.28
C LEU A 178 -0.48 -12.29 10.80
N GLN A 179 0.10 -11.22 10.25
CA GLN A 179 -0.09 -10.84 8.85
C GLN A 179 0.42 -11.93 7.90
N MET A 180 1.61 -12.49 8.18
CA MET A 180 2.17 -13.56 7.37
C MET A 180 1.41 -14.89 7.49
N SER A 181 0.70 -15.12 8.61
CA SER A 181 -0.13 -16.32 8.80
C SER A 181 -1.38 -16.34 7.91
N VAL A 182 -1.79 -15.17 7.40
CA VAL A 182 -2.97 -15.03 6.53
C VAL A 182 -2.63 -15.30 5.06
N LEU A 183 -1.37 -15.09 4.63
CA LEU A 183 -0.95 -15.25 3.23
C LEU A 183 -1.31 -16.62 2.61
N PRO A 184 -1.13 -17.77 3.28
CA PRO A 184 -1.50 -19.06 2.70
C PRO A 184 -3.00 -19.22 2.43
N MET A 185 -3.85 -18.52 3.20
CA MET A 185 -5.30 -18.53 2.95
C MET A 185 -5.66 -17.74 1.69
N LEU A 186 -4.90 -16.68 1.39
CA LEU A 186 -5.05 -15.92 0.15
C LEU A 186 -4.65 -16.78 -1.05
N VAL A 187 -3.51 -17.48 -1.00
CA VAL A 187 -3.07 -18.41 -2.08
C VAL A 187 -4.20 -19.37 -2.46
N ARG A 188 -4.77 -20.06 -1.46
CA ARG A 188 -5.85 -21.04 -1.68
C ARG A 188 -7.11 -20.45 -2.31
N ALA A 189 -7.41 -19.19 -2.05
CA ALA A 189 -8.55 -18.52 -2.67
C ALA A 189 -8.33 -18.27 -4.18
N PHE A 190 -7.08 -18.16 -4.61
CA PHE A 190 -6.68 -17.92 -6.00
C PHE A 190 -6.24 -19.17 -6.74
N GLU A 191 -5.92 -20.29 -6.07
CA GLU A 191 -5.51 -21.56 -6.69
C GLU A 191 -6.41 -21.97 -7.87
N LYS A 192 -7.74 -21.94 -7.68
CA LYS A 192 -8.70 -22.30 -8.75
C LYS A 192 -8.70 -21.36 -9.96
N ARG A 193 -8.24 -20.12 -9.80
CA ARG A 193 -8.10 -19.12 -10.89
C ARG A 193 -6.68 -19.07 -11.45
N ALA A 194 -5.72 -19.64 -10.74
CA ALA A 194 -4.32 -19.67 -11.13
C ALA A 194 -3.99 -20.80 -12.09
N ASP A 195 -4.84 -21.83 -12.17
CA ASP A 195 -4.68 -22.93 -13.12
C ASP A 195 -4.62 -22.39 -14.56
N ASN A 196 -3.42 -22.44 -15.15
CA ASN A 196 -3.06 -22.04 -16.51
C ASN A 196 -3.07 -20.52 -16.83
N HIS A 197 -3.30 -19.62 -15.87
CA HIS A 197 -3.19 -18.19 -16.13
C HIS A 197 -1.72 -17.74 -16.09
N PRO A 198 -1.20 -17.04 -17.13
CA PRO A 198 0.22 -16.69 -17.25
C PRO A 198 0.82 -15.97 -16.04
N VAL A 199 0.12 -14.96 -15.50
CA VAL A 199 0.57 -14.23 -14.31
C VAL A 199 0.22 -14.94 -13.00
N LEU A 200 -1.01 -15.43 -12.83
CA LEU A 200 -1.47 -15.95 -11.52
C LEU A 200 -0.78 -17.26 -11.10
N VAL A 201 -0.22 -18.04 -12.04
CA VAL A 201 0.58 -19.23 -11.71
C VAL A 201 1.82 -18.88 -10.86
N HIS A 202 2.31 -17.64 -10.94
CA HIS A 202 3.42 -17.14 -10.13
C HIS A 202 3.01 -16.72 -8.72
N LEU A 203 1.71 -16.56 -8.44
CA LEU A 203 1.23 -16.00 -7.16
C LEU A 203 1.77 -16.75 -5.92
N PRO A 204 1.84 -18.10 -5.86
CA PRO A 204 2.43 -18.78 -4.72
C PRO A 204 3.91 -18.41 -4.49
N GLY A 205 4.69 -18.32 -5.56
CA GLY A 205 6.11 -17.96 -5.50
C GLY A 205 6.31 -16.50 -5.10
N PHE A 206 5.52 -15.59 -5.69
CA PHE A 206 5.54 -14.17 -5.35
C PHE A 206 5.18 -13.93 -3.88
N LEU A 207 4.15 -14.61 -3.35
CA LEU A 207 3.77 -14.47 -1.94
C LEU A 207 4.84 -15.01 -0.99
N GLU A 208 5.58 -16.06 -1.38
CA GLU A 208 6.74 -16.53 -0.62
C GLU A 208 7.89 -15.52 -0.63
N HIS A 209 8.12 -14.86 -1.77
CA HIS A 209 9.10 -13.79 -1.90
C HIS A 209 8.75 -12.61 -0.98
N VAL A 210 7.51 -12.10 -1.06
CA VAL A 210 7.01 -11.03 -0.17
C VAL A 210 7.18 -11.42 1.30
N ARG A 211 6.81 -12.66 1.65
CA ARG A 211 7.01 -13.18 3.02
C ARG A 211 8.48 -13.10 3.41
N SER A 212 9.38 -13.64 2.60
CA SER A 212 10.82 -13.65 2.86
C SER A 212 11.42 -12.25 2.99
N ARG A 213 11.00 -11.32 2.13
CA ARG A 213 11.35 -9.90 2.18
C ARG A 213 10.90 -9.25 3.48
N VAL A 214 9.62 -9.41 3.87
CA VAL A 214 9.07 -8.89 5.13
C VAL A 214 9.85 -9.43 6.34
N TYR A 215 10.19 -10.73 6.37
CA TYR A 215 10.98 -11.31 7.47
C TYR A 215 12.40 -10.73 7.52
N ARG A 216 13.07 -10.55 6.37
CA ARG A 216 14.40 -9.93 6.32
C ARG A 216 14.36 -8.47 6.77
N GLN A 217 13.38 -7.71 6.29
CA GLN A 217 13.13 -6.35 6.73
C GLN A 217 12.90 -6.32 8.24
N GLY A 218 11.99 -7.16 8.76
CA GLY A 218 11.71 -7.27 10.20
C GLY A 218 12.94 -7.63 11.04
N LYS A 219 13.86 -8.46 10.52
CA LYS A 219 15.15 -8.72 11.19
C LYS A 219 16.04 -7.48 11.22
N SER A 220 16.14 -6.76 10.09
CA SER A 220 16.93 -5.51 10.00
C SER A 220 16.39 -4.38 10.88
N LEU A 221 15.08 -4.40 11.17
CA LEU A 221 14.41 -3.47 12.07
C LEU A 221 14.58 -3.86 13.55
N GLY A 222 15.05 -5.07 13.86
CA GLY A 222 15.13 -5.59 15.23
C GLY A 222 13.81 -6.11 15.79
N ILE A 223 12.83 -6.39 14.92
CA ILE A 223 11.50 -6.90 15.28
C ILE A 223 11.50 -8.43 15.26
N VAL A 224 11.98 -9.01 14.16
CA VAL A 224 12.03 -10.45 13.99
C VAL A 224 13.30 -10.96 14.69
N PRO A 225 13.18 -11.91 15.64
CA PRO A 225 14.35 -12.46 16.33
C PRO A 225 15.26 -13.23 15.35
N PRO A 226 16.57 -13.36 15.65
CA PRO A 226 17.52 -14.08 14.80
C PRO A 226 17.08 -15.53 14.54
N GLU A 227 16.63 -16.20 15.61
CA GLU A 227 16.06 -17.53 15.59
C GLU A 227 14.55 -17.46 15.75
N ARG A 228 13.82 -18.22 14.93
CA ARG A 228 12.37 -18.25 14.99
C ARG A 228 11.92 -18.90 16.31
N PRO A 229 11.12 -18.23 17.15
CA PRO A 229 10.65 -18.79 18.41
C PRO A 229 9.72 -19.98 18.19
N GLY A 230 9.62 -20.86 19.19
CA GLY A 230 8.66 -21.96 19.20
C GLY A 230 7.20 -21.48 19.12
N ALA A 231 6.30 -22.37 18.71
CA ALA A 231 4.90 -22.06 18.42
C ALA A 231 4.16 -21.32 19.55
N VAL A 232 4.40 -21.71 20.81
CA VAL A 232 3.77 -21.08 21.98
C VAL A 232 4.19 -19.61 22.11
N LYS A 233 5.48 -19.31 22.04
CA LYS A 233 5.99 -17.92 22.11
C LYS A 233 5.46 -17.07 20.96
N ARG A 234 5.37 -17.65 19.76
CA ARG A 234 4.76 -16.98 18.60
C ARG A 234 3.28 -16.67 18.82
N ALA A 235 2.50 -17.63 19.31
CA ALA A 235 1.09 -17.42 19.62
C ALA A 235 0.87 -16.32 20.66
N TRP A 236 1.71 -16.29 21.71
CA TRP A 236 1.71 -15.21 22.68
C TRP A 236 2.04 -13.85 22.07
N ALA A 237 3.10 -13.77 21.25
CA ALA A 237 3.44 -12.53 20.55
C ALA A 237 2.30 -12.06 19.64
N MET A 238 1.70 -12.95 18.85
CA MET A 238 0.52 -12.67 18.03
C MET A 238 -0.66 -12.17 18.88
N GLY A 239 -0.88 -12.73 20.07
CA GLY A 239 -1.89 -12.25 21.02
C GLY A 239 -1.63 -10.81 21.49
N TYR A 240 -0.39 -10.47 21.85
CA TYR A 240 -0.01 -9.09 22.19
C TYR A 240 -0.14 -8.14 21.00
N GLY A 241 0.25 -8.58 19.81
CA GLY A 241 0.08 -7.83 18.56
C GLY A 241 -1.39 -7.53 18.29
N LEU A 242 -2.25 -8.54 18.36
CA LEU A 242 -3.70 -8.39 18.19
C LEU A 242 -4.29 -7.46 19.24
N ALA A 243 -3.90 -7.57 20.51
CA ALA A 243 -4.36 -6.68 21.57
C ALA A 243 -3.97 -5.21 21.28
N LEU A 244 -2.74 -4.98 20.81
CA LEU A 244 -2.28 -3.65 20.41
C LEU A 244 -3.09 -3.11 19.22
N PHE A 245 -3.33 -3.95 18.21
CA PHE A 245 -4.17 -3.60 17.06
C PHE A 245 -5.60 -3.26 17.48
N VAL A 246 -6.26 -4.11 18.27
CA VAL A 246 -7.62 -3.86 18.78
C VAL A 246 -7.68 -2.55 19.56
N ARG A 247 -6.74 -2.32 20.48
CA ARG A 247 -6.64 -1.05 21.23
C ARG A 247 -6.56 0.15 20.29
N SER A 248 -5.77 0.03 19.23
CA SER A 248 -5.60 1.11 18.27
C SER A 248 -6.85 1.40 17.44
N GLN A 249 -7.77 0.43 17.32
CA GLN A 249 -9.03 0.64 16.60
C GLN A 249 -9.99 1.58 17.31
N PHE A 250 -9.86 1.73 18.63
CA PHE A 250 -10.58 2.78 19.37
C PHE A 250 -10.03 4.19 19.10
N ALA A 251 -8.84 4.30 18.52
CA ALA A 251 -8.24 5.57 18.13
C ALA A 251 -8.48 5.89 16.64
N ARG A 252 -9.21 5.06 15.89
CA ARG A 252 -9.41 5.24 14.44
C ARG A 252 -10.06 6.58 14.10
N SER A 253 -9.62 7.14 12.98
CA SER A 253 -10.31 8.23 12.31
C SER A 253 -11.11 7.67 11.14
N THR A 254 -12.33 8.17 10.95
CA THR A 254 -13.09 7.91 9.73
C THR A 254 -12.74 8.91 8.65
N SER A 255 -12.71 8.41 7.42
CA SER A 255 -12.52 9.19 6.21
C SER A 255 -13.88 9.48 5.57
N LYS A 256 -14.08 10.70 5.08
CA LYS A 256 -15.17 10.99 4.15
C LYS A 256 -14.72 10.76 2.71
N LEU A 257 -13.44 11.03 2.41
CA LEU A 257 -12.87 10.88 1.08
C LEU A 257 -13.00 9.43 0.58
N GLU A 258 -12.83 8.43 1.44
CA GLU A 258 -12.96 7.01 1.10
C GLU A 258 -14.34 6.64 0.52
N LYS A 259 -15.34 7.50 0.74
CA LYS A 259 -16.72 7.31 0.28
C LYS A 259 -17.03 8.10 -0.99
N ILE A 260 -16.29 9.16 -1.28
CA ILE A 260 -16.64 10.13 -2.33
C ILE A 260 -15.56 10.28 -3.41
N TYR A 261 -14.33 9.78 -3.19
CA TYR A 261 -13.20 9.99 -4.10
C TYR A 261 -13.47 9.52 -5.54
N ILE A 262 -14.18 8.39 -5.72
CA ILE A 262 -14.53 7.88 -7.06
C ILE A 262 -15.38 8.91 -7.82
N ALA A 263 -16.38 9.50 -7.14
CA ALA A 263 -17.25 10.49 -7.74
C ALA A 263 -16.53 11.82 -7.97
N GLU A 264 -15.72 12.29 -7.02
CA GLU A 264 -14.94 13.53 -7.16
C GLU A 264 -13.87 13.43 -8.27
N LEU A 265 -13.35 12.24 -8.53
CA LEU A 265 -12.45 11.97 -9.67
C LEU A 265 -13.20 11.74 -10.99
N GLY A 266 -14.54 11.75 -10.99
CA GLY A 266 -15.36 11.51 -12.18
C GLY A 266 -15.22 10.09 -12.74
N LEU A 267 -15.04 9.10 -11.86
CA LEU A 267 -14.84 7.69 -12.23
C LEU A 267 -16.07 6.82 -11.93
N ASP A 268 -17.19 7.40 -11.51
CA ASP A 268 -18.42 6.68 -11.12
C ASP A 268 -19.29 6.23 -12.31
N GLY A 269 -18.86 6.55 -13.53
CA GLY A 269 -19.61 6.24 -14.77
C GLY A 269 -20.74 7.22 -15.05
N SER A 270 -20.89 8.29 -14.26
CA SER A 270 -21.87 9.35 -14.51
C SER A 270 -21.41 10.21 -15.69
N PRO A 271 -22.24 10.40 -16.75
CA PRO A 271 -21.88 11.28 -17.86
C PRO A 271 -21.86 12.74 -17.38
N GLY A 272 -20.67 13.32 -17.21
CA GLY A 272 -20.51 14.77 -17.09
C GLY A 272 -19.70 15.33 -15.92
N SER A 273 -18.96 14.54 -15.13
CA SER A 273 -18.02 15.15 -14.18
C SER A 273 -16.78 15.64 -14.94
N PRO A 274 -16.54 16.97 -15.06
CA PRO A 274 -15.31 17.45 -15.67
C PRO A 274 -14.11 16.95 -14.85
N PRO A 275 -12.97 16.64 -15.49
CA PRO A 275 -11.76 16.33 -14.73
C PRO A 275 -11.51 17.46 -13.75
N ALA A 276 -11.26 17.14 -12.48
CA ALA A 276 -10.81 18.11 -11.50
C ALA A 276 -9.59 18.82 -12.11
N GLY A 277 -9.78 20.06 -12.54
CA GLY A 277 -8.70 20.87 -13.10
C GLY A 277 -7.59 21.01 -12.06
N PRO A 278 -6.36 21.31 -12.49
CA PRO A 278 -5.31 21.64 -11.54
C PRO A 278 -5.81 22.75 -10.60
N PRO A 279 -5.44 22.71 -9.30
CA PRO A 279 -5.80 23.78 -8.38
C PRO A 279 -5.36 25.11 -8.99
N ALA A 280 -6.25 26.10 -8.94
CA ALA A 280 -5.92 27.45 -9.37
C ALA A 280 -4.62 27.86 -8.67
N VAL A 281 -3.61 28.18 -9.45
CA VAL A 281 -2.40 28.81 -8.93
C VAL A 281 -2.87 30.18 -8.45
N ASP A 282 -2.82 30.40 -7.14
CA ASP A 282 -3.06 31.72 -6.57
C ASP A 282 -2.13 32.72 -7.28
N ASP A 283 -2.75 33.64 -8.01
CA ASP A 283 -2.05 34.74 -8.68
C ASP A 283 -1.38 35.61 -7.59
N PRO A 284 -0.05 35.75 -7.59
CA PRO A 284 0.65 36.57 -6.60
C PRO A 284 0.43 38.07 -6.78
N SER A 285 -0.48 38.51 -7.67
CA SER A 285 -0.77 39.92 -7.95
C SER A 285 -1.56 40.67 -6.85
N HIS A 286 -1.97 40.02 -5.76
CA HIS A 286 -2.68 40.67 -4.65
C HIS A 286 -1.92 40.69 -3.30
N ALA A 287 -0.61 40.88 -3.34
CA ALA A 287 0.17 41.28 -2.17
C ALA A 287 0.82 42.66 -2.38
N VAL A 288 0.01 43.73 -2.38
CA VAL A 288 0.48 45.11 -2.18
C VAL A 288 -0.56 45.89 -1.36
N ASN A 289 -0.31 45.94 -0.04
CA ASN A 289 -0.38 47.07 0.91
C ASN A 289 -0.71 46.58 2.32
#